data_AF-F0FDZ1-F1
#
_entry.id   AF-F0FDZ1-F1
#
_cell.length_a   1.000
_cell.length_b   1.000
_cell.length_c   1.000
_cell.angle_alpha   90.00
_cell.angle_beta   90.00
_cell.angle_gamma   90.00
#
_symmetry.space_group_name_H-M   'P 1'
#
loop_
_entity.id
_entity.type
_entity.pdbx_description
1 polymer ?
#
loop_
_entity_poly.entity_id
_entity_poly.type
_entity_poly.pdbx_seq_one_letter_code
_entity_poly.pdbx_strand_id
1 'polypeptide(L)'
;MYEKKRRKTEKQIEDSLLQLMKEQTFETISIRQLIDLAEVNRSTFYRHYLDKYDLLEKIEDRLLGDLQTYYQKSLESACLFKLEKDFKVKDFIHEKQNLFHFFEPYLEDLAILLGPNGSPTSLLRLQEALREIFWQSISLADPHLEEVEVDLLLNHQAASFMGTLTYWLAHSCYKAQQMSDFHARVTAVGLAGFVREHMEGD
;
A
#
# COMPACT_ATOMS: atom_id res chain seq x y z
N MET A 1 -23.80 21.47 -1.83
CA MET A 1 -23.06 22.42 -0.96
C MET A 1 -22.65 21.79 0.37
N TYR A 2 -23.55 21.07 1.06
CA TYR A 2 -23.25 20.40 2.34
C TYR A 2 -22.19 19.30 2.25
N GLU A 3 -22.26 18.39 1.26
CA GLU A 3 -21.27 17.32 1.09
C GLU A 3 -19.85 17.84 0.81
N LYS A 4 -19.74 18.90 0.00
CA LYS A 4 -18.45 19.55 -0.27
C LYS A 4 -17.83 20.15 1.00
N LYS A 5 -18.66 20.76 1.86
CA LYS A 5 -18.22 21.29 3.16
C LYS A 5 -17.81 20.15 4.10
N ARG A 6 -18.58 19.05 4.11
CA ARG A 6 -18.30 17.84 4.90
C ARG A 6 -16.92 17.25 4.56
N ARG A 7 -16.68 16.99 3.27
CA ARG A 7 -15.40 16.46 2.77
C ARG A 7 -14.21 17.38 3.05
N LYS A 8 -14.42 18.70 2.94
CA LYS A 8 -13.36 19.66 3.28
C LYS A 8 -12.96 19.54 4.75
N THR A 9 -13.94 19.44 5.65
CA THR A 9 -13.69 19.30 7.09
C THR A 9 -13.05 17.95 7.43
N GLU A 10 -13.51 16.84 6.83
CA GLU A 10 -12.88 15.52 6.97
C GLU A 10 -11.40 15.59 6.58
N LYS A 11 -11.10 16.14 5.40
CA LYS A 11 -9.72 16.30 4.93
C LYS A 11 -8.86 17.15 5.87
N GLN A 12 -9.39 18.27 6.38
CA GLN A 12 -8.65 19.11 7.35
C GLN A 12 -8.29 18.35 8.63
N ILE A 13 -9.20 17.51 9.14
CA ILE A 13 -8.98 16.71 10.34
C ILE A 13 -7.94 15.60 10.06
N GLU A 14 -8.04 14.94 8.91
CA GLU A 14 -7.10 13.88 8.49
C GLU A 14 -5.69 14.41 8.26
N ASP A 15 -5.57 15.51 7.49
CA ASP A 15 -4.29 16.19 7.24
C ASP A 15 -3.64 16.61 8.58
N SER A 16 -4.44 17.02 9.57
CA SER A 16 -3.95 17.38 10.92
C SER A 16 -3.43 16.18 11.70
N LEU A 17 -4.06 15.00 11.58
CA LEU A 17 -3.54 13.78 12.20
C LEU A 17 -2.19 13.40 11.59
N LEU A 18 -2.10 13.36 10.27
CA LEU A 18 -0.85 13.04 9.57
C LEU A 18 0.27 14.05 9.92
N GLN A 19 -0.05 15.34 10.03
CA GLN A 19 0.91 16.36 10.44
C GLN A 19 1.41 16.12 11.88
N LEU A 20 0.53 15.82 12.83
CA LEU A 20 0.95 15.51 14.20
C LEU A 20 1.79 14.22 14.27
N MET A 21 1.47 13.22 13.45
CA MET A 21 2.23 11.97 13.35
C MET A 21 3.64 12.18 12.76
N LYS A 22 3.92 13.28 12.06
CA LYS A 22 5.31 13.64 11.69
C LYS A 22 6.16 14.02 12.90
N GLU A 23 5.54 14.49 13.99
CA GLU A 23 6.23 15.10 15.13
C GLU A 23 6.25 14.22 16.39
N GLN A 24 5.24 13.37 16.57
CA GLN A 24 5.08 12.53 17.77
C GLN A 24 4.35 11.22 17.44
N THR A 25 4.45 10.21 18.30
CA THR A 25 3.79 8.92 18.06
C THR A 25 2.27 9.04 18.13
N PHE A 26 1.58 8.23 17.33
CA PHE A 26 0.11 8.22 17.26
C PHE A 26 -0.56 8.10 18.63
N GLU A 27 0.01 7.32 19.55
CA GLU A 27 -0.52 7.07 20.89
C GLU A 27 -0.57 8.33 21.77
N THR A 28 0.37 9.26 21.60
CA THR A 28 0.44 10.49 22.41
C THR A 28 -0.49 11.60 21.91
N ILE A 29 -0.94 11.51 20.66
CA ILE A 29 -1.82 12.50 20.04
C ILE A 29 -3.15 12.56 20.79
N SER A 30 -3.53 13.76 21.23
CA SER A 30 -4.83 14.01 21.85
C SER A 30 -5.84 14.60 20.86
N ILE A 31 -7.13 14.38 21.11
CA ILE A 31 -8.21 15.04 20.36
C ILE A 31 -8.09 16.57 20.44
N ARG A 32 -7.58 17.11 21.55
CA ARG A 32 -7.36 18.56 21.70
C ARG A 32 -6.34 19.08 20.68
N GLN A 33 -5.17 18.44 20.58
CA GLN A 33 -4.15 18.82 19.59
C GLN A 33 -4.70 18.73 18.16
N LEU A 34 -5.47 17.67 17.85
CA LEU A 34 -6.08 17.50 16.55
C LEU A 34 -7.05 18.63 16.19
N ILE A 35 -7.98 18.97 17.09
CA ILE A 35 -8.98 20.00 16.79
C ILE A 35 -8.40 21.41 16.80
N ASP A 36 -7.38 21.66 17.62
CA ASP A 36 -6.65 22.92 17.66
C ASP A 36 -5.88 23.13 16.33
N LEU A 37 -5.20 22.10 15.83
CA LEU A 37 -4.48 22.15 14.55
C LEU A 37 -5.42 22.21 13.33
N ALA A 38 -6.53 21.46 13.36
CA ALA A 38 -7.51 21.43 12.27
C ALA A 38 -8.41 22.69 12.22
N GLU A 39 -8.32 23.57 13.23
CA GLU A 39 -9.19 24.73 13.41
C GLU A 39 -10.69 24.36 13.43
N VAL A 40 -11.05 23.28 14.15
CA VAL A 40 -12.43 22.81 14.29
C VAL A 40 -12.86 22.73 15.75
N ASN A 41 -14.17 22.81 15.99
CA ASN A 41 -14.69 22.55 17.33
C ASN A 41 -14.72 21.05 17.63
N ARG A 42 -14.63 20.68 18.91
CA ARG A 42 -14.73 19.28 19.38
C ARG A 42 -16.02 18.58 18.92
N SER A 43 -17.15 19.29 18.90
CA SER A 43 -18.43 18.76 18.38
C SER A 43 -18.40 18.51 16.88
N THR A 44 -17.57 19.23 16.13
CA THR A 44 -17.34 18.97 14.71
C THR A 44 -16.54 17.69 14.54
N PHE A 45 -15.46 17.48 15.29
CA PHE A 45 -14.69 16.23 15.24
C PHE A 45 -15.60 15.01 15.45
N TYR A 46 -16.37 14.99 16.55
CA TYR A 46 -17.23 13.86 16.89
C TYR A 46 -18.42 13.61 15.96
N ARG A 47 -18.69 14.54 15.03
CA ARG A 47 -19.67 14.32 13.97
C ARG A 47 -19.11 13.47 12.82
N HIS A 48 -17.80 13.38 12.69
CA HIS A 48 -17.12 12.62 11.63
C HIS A 48 -16.42 11.37 12.17
N TYR A 49 -15.88 11.46 13.38
CA TYR A 49 -15.03 10.41 13.96
C TYR A 49 -15.40 10.09 15.40
N LEU A 50 -15.36 8.82 15.79
CA LEU A 50 -15.64 8.38 17.16
C LEU A 50 -14.51 8.78 18.11
N ASP A 51 -13.27 8.58 17.66
CA ASP A 51 -12.04 8.95 18.34
C ASP A 51 -10.90 9.04 17.31
N LYS A 52 -9.64 9.12 17.78
CA LYS A 52 -8.47 9.17 16.89
C LYS A 52 -8.17 7.85 16.19
N TYR A 53 -8.62 6.72 16.72
CA TYR A 53 -8.43 5.40 16.13
C TYR A 53 -9.37 5.23 14.94
N ASP A 54 -10.65 5.60 15.09
CA ASP A 54 -11.60 5.65 13.96
C ASP A 54 -11.15 6.63 12.86
N LEU A 55 -10.51 7.74 13.24
CA LEU A 55 -9.89 8.66 12.27
C LEU A 55 -8.75 7.98 11.48
N LEU A 56 -7.81 7.36 12.17
CA LEU A 56 -6.69 6.65 11.54
C LEU A 56 -7.20 5.52 10.63
N GLU A 57 -8.12 4.72 11.14
CA GLU A 57 -8.71 3.59 10.41
C GLU A 57 -9.37 4.06 9.10
N LYS A 58 -10.09 5.18 9.10
CA LYS A 58 -10.70 5.75 7.90
C LYS A 58 -9.71 6.33 6.89
N ILE A 59 -8.56 6.83 7.34
CA ILE A 59 -7.48 7.25 6.44
C ILE A 59 -6.92 6.02 5.72
N GLU A 60 -6.62 4.97 6.48
CA GLU A 60 -6.12 3.70 5.96
C GLU A 60 -7.14 3.03 5.02
N ASP A 61 -8.42 2.96 5.42
CA ASP A 61 -9.50 2.37 4.62
C ASP A 61 -9.64 3.03 3.24
N ARG A 62 -9.41 4.34 3.17
CA ARG A 62 -9.47 5.05 1.90
C ARG A 62 -8.33 4.62 0.99
N LEU A 63 -7.11 4.56 1.50
CA LEU A 63 -5.94 4.07 0.75
C LEU A 63 -6.15 2.63 0.29
N LEU A 64 -6.61 1.75 1.18
CA LEU A 64 -6.86 0.34 0.87
C LEU A 64 -8.01 0.16 -0.14
N GLY A 65 -9.06 0.99 -0.06
CA GLY A 65 -10.15 1.01 -1.03
C GLY A 65 -9.71 1.50 -2.41
N ASP A 66 -8.87 2.54 -2.46
CA ASP A 66 -8.25 3.04 -3.71
C ASP A 66 -7.36 1.96 -4.33
N LEU A 67 -6.58 1.25 -3.50
CA LEU A 67 -5.72 0.13 -3.89
C LEU A 67 -6.53 -1.01 -4.52
N GLN A 68 -7.60 -1.44 -3.84
CA GLN A 68 -8.48 -2.49 -4.35
C GLN A 68 -9.14 -2.08 -5.67
N THR A 69 -9.59 -0.83 -5.78
CA THR A 69 -10.20 -0.30 -7.01
C THR A 69 -9.21 -0.23 -8.16
N TYR A 70 -7.97 0.20 -7.89
CA TYR A 70 -6.90 0.25 -8.89
C TYR A 70 -6.57 -1.16 -9.39
N TYR A 71 -6.41 -2.10 -8.47
CA TYR A 71 -6.03 -3.46 -8.79
C TYR A 71 -7.15 -4.22 -9.54
N GLN A 72 -8.42 -4.03 -9.15
CA GLN A 72 -9.55 -4.63 -9.85
C GLN A 72 -9.61 -4.20 -11.33
N LYS A 73 -9.35 -2.92 -11.62
CA LYS A 73 -9.25 -2.43 -13.01
C LYS A 73 -8.09 -3.07 -13.78
N SER A 74 -6.96 -3.28 -13.11
CA SER A 74 -5.80 -3.97 -13.69
C SER A 74 -6.14 -5.44 -13.99
N LEU A 75 -6.84 -6.13 -13.10
CA LEU A 75 -7.28 -7.50 -13.30
C LEU A 75 -8.29 -7.63 -14.45
N GLU A 76 -9.28 -6.76 -14.52
CA GLU A 76 -10.24 -6.75 -15.63
C GLU A 76 -9.54 -6.56 -16.98
N SER A 77 -8.53 -5.69 -17.03
CA SER A 77 -7.68 -5.53 -18.21
C SER A 77 -6.88 -6.79 -18.53
N ALA A 78 -6.30 -7.45 -17.52
CA ALA A 78 -5.49 -8.65 -17.70
C ALA A 78 -6.33 -9.87 -18.14
N CYS A 79 -7.53 -10.07 -17.59
CA CYS A 79 -8.45 -11.15 -17.97
C CYS A 79 -8.89 -11.10 -19.45
N LEU A 80 -8.82 -9.92 -20.11
CA LEU A 80 -9.05 -9.78 -21.54
C LEU A 80 -7.93 -10.39 -22.40
N PHE A 81 -6.72 -10.51 -21.83
CA PHE A 81 -5.57 -11.16 -22.44
C PHE A 81 -5.34 -12.50 -21.72
N LYS A 82 -6.00 -13.56 -22.18
CA LYS A 82 -5.87 -14.92 -21.63
C LYS A 82 -4.42 -15.19 -21.22
N LEU A 83 -4.20 -15.48 -19.94
CA LEU A 83 -2.93 -15.98 -19.42
C LEU A 83 -2.62 -17.29 -20.15
N GLU A 84 -1.79 -17.23 -21.19
CA GLU A 84 -1.32 -18.43 -21.88
C GLU A 84 -0.33 -19.17 -20.98
N LYS A 85 -0.22 -20.49 -21.16
CA LYS A 85 0.68 -21.37 -20.37
C LYS A 85 2.15 -20.93 -20.40
N ASP A 86 2.55 -20.11 -21.37
CA ASP A 86 3.87 -19.49 -21.46
C ASP A 86 3.89 -18.14 -20.73
N PHE A 87 3.58 -18.17 -19.44
CA PHE A 87 3.59 -17.00 -18.54
C PHE A 87 5.01 -16.41 -18.49
N LYS A 88 5.23 -15.23 -19.06
CA LYS A 88 6.54 -14.56 -19.11
C LYS A 88 6.63 -13.50 -18.04
N VAL A 89 7.84 -13.22 -17.56
CA VAL A 89 8.14 -12.17 -16.58
C VAL A 89 7.54 -10.82 -16.96
N LYS A 90 7.49 -10.50 -18.25
CA LYS A 90 6.89 -9.27 -18.79
C LYS A 90 5.37 -9.20 -18.63
N ASP A 91 4.68 -10.32 -18.41
CA ASP A 91 3.23 -10.36 -18.18
C ASP A 91 2.90 -9.94 -16.72
N PHE A 92 3.88 -9.99 -15.81
CA PHE A 92 3.85 -9.29 -14.52
C PHE A 92 4.07 -7.78 -14.65
N ILE A 93 4.68 -7.34 -15.75
CA ILE A 93 5.20 -5.98 -15.95
C ILE A 93 4.38 -5.31 -17.07
N HIS A 94 3.12 -4.98 -16.78
CA HIS A 94 2.55 -3.84 -17.48
C HIS A 94 3.24 -2.60 -16.93
N GLU A 95 4.17 -2.04 -17.71
CA GLU A 95 5.11 -0.98 -17.34
C GLU A 95 4.46 0.22 -16.62
N LYS A 96 3.17 0.48 -16.89
CA LYS A 96 2.40 1.60 -16.30
C LYS A 96 1.28 1.20 -15.34
N GLN A 97 1.05 -0.10 -15.12
CA GLN A 97 -0.03 -0.61 -14.27
C GLN A 97 0.53 -1.64 -13.29
N ASN A 98 1.29 -1.16 -12.31
CA ASN A 98 1.79 -1.98 -11.20
C ASN A 98 1.54 -1.28 -9.86
N LEU A 99 1.70 -2.04 -8.77
CA LEU A 99 1.44 -1.54 -7.42
C LEU A 99 2.40 -0.41 -6.99
N PHE A 100 3.65 -0.38 -7.48
CA PHE A 100 4.56 0.73 -7.13
C PHE A 100 4.12 2.06 -7.75
N HIS A 101 3.64 2.06 -8.99
CA HIS A 101 3.02 3.26 -9.58
C HIS A 101 1.76 3.70 -8.85
N PHE A 102 0.98 2.75 -8.31
CA PHE A 102 -0.16 3.09 -7.45
C PHE A 102 0.28 3.79 -6.17
N PHE A 103 1.32 3.30 -5.50
CA PHE A 103 1.79 3.86 -4.22
C PHE A 103 2.59 5.16 -4.36
N GLU A 104 3.13 5.48 -5.54
CA GLU A 104 3.93 6.69 -5.79
C GLU A 104 3.27 8.00 -5.29
N PRO A 105 1.99 8.30 -5.57
CA PRO A 105 1.33 9.48 -5.04
C PRO A 105 1.06 9.45 -3.52
N TYR A 106 1.18 8.29 -2.87
CA TYR A 106 0.89 8.10 -1.45
C TYR A 106 2.16 7.94 -0.58
N LEU A 107 3.36 8.09 -1.13
CA LEU A 107 4.62 7.80 -0.40
C LEU A 107 4.78 8.63 0.88
N GLU A 108 4.39 9.90 0.86
CA GLU A 108 4.51 10.75 2.05
C GLU A 108 3.60 10.26 3.17
N ASP A 109 2.32 10.01 2.87
CA ASP A 109 1.35 9.51 3.84
C ASP A 109 1.73 8.12 4.34
N LEU A 110 2.17 7.23 3.45
CA LEU A 110 2.66 5.90 3.80
C LEU A 110 3.89 5.94 4.71
N ALA A 111 4.84 6.85 4.47
CA ALA A 111 6.01 7.01 5.32
C ALA A 111 5.64 7.44 6.75
N ILE A 112 4.55 8.20 6.90
CA ILE A 112 4.01 8.60 8.21
C ILE A 112 3.29 7.42 8.87
N LEU A 113 2.39 6.75 8.13
CA LEU A 113 1.55 5.66 8.65
C LEU A 113 2.36 4.42 9.02
N LEU A 114 3.38 4.08 8.23
CA LEU A 114 4.22 2.89 8.42
C LEU A 114 5.54 3.22 9.14
N GLY A 115 5.77 4.50 9.44
CA GLY A 115 6.97 4.99 10.10
C GLY A 115 6.96 4.76 11.62
N PRO A 116 8.01 5.23 12.32
CA PRO A 116 8.18 5.02 13.76
C PRO A 116 7.09 5.67 14.63
N ASN A 117 6.38 6.67 14.09
CA ASN A 117 5.28 7.36 14.75
C ASN A 117 3.90 6.82 14.36
N GLY A 118 3.86 5.89 13.39
CA GLY A 118 2.66 5.22 12.91
C GLY A 118 2.06 4.26 13.94
N SER A 119 0.88 3.72 13.65
CA SER A 119 0.34 2.63 14.46
C SER A 119 0.98 1.30 14.03
N PRO A 120 1.35 0.40 14.96
CA PRO A 120 1.80 -0.95 14.60
C PRO A 120 0.79 -1.72 13.74
N THR A 121 -0.50 -1.41 13.86
CA THR A 121 -1.55 -2.03 13.06
C THR A 121 -1.54 -1.60 11.60
N SER A 122 -1.05 -0.39 11.28
CA SER A 122 -1.06 0.15 9.90
C SER A 122 -0.28 -0.76 8.93
N LEU A 123 0.87 -1.26 9.37
CA LEU A 123 1.70 -2.17 8.59
C LEU A 123 1.02 -3.53 8.37
N LEU A 124 0.40 -4.08 9.42
CA LEU A 124 -0.33 -5.35 9.35
C LEU A 124 -1.50 -5.25 8.36
N ARG A 125 -2.30 -4.19 8.44
CA ARG A 125 -3.45 -3.98 7.56
C ARG A 125 -3.06 -3.87 6.08
N LEU A 126 -1.97 -3.15 5.79
CA LEU A 126 -1.48 -3.06 4.41
C LEU A 126 -0.95 -4.41 3.90
N GLN A 127 -0.23 -5.15 4.74
CA GLN A 127 0.26 -6.49 4.39
C GLN A 127 -0.90 -7.46 4.12
N GLU A 128 -1.96 -7.44 4.92
CA GLU A 128 -3.17 -8.25 4.72
C GLU A 128 -3.87 -7.90 3.41
N ALA A 129 -4.06 -6.61 3.12
CA ALA A 129 -4.67 -6.17 1.86
C ALA A 129 -3.85 -6.61 0.63
N LEU A 130 -2.52 -6.51 0.70
CA LEU A 130 -1.64 -7.02 -0.36
C LEU A 130 -1.75 -8.53 -0.53
N ARG A 131 -1.87 -9.29 0.57
CA ARG A 131 -2.08 -10.75 0.55
C ARG A 131 -3.38 -11.11 -0.18
N GLU A 132 -4.47 -10.38 0.10
CA GLU A 132 -5.76 -10.56 -0.59
C GLU A 132 -5.67 -10.25 -2.08
N ILE A 133 -4.97 -9.18 -2.45
CA ILE A 133 -4.69 -8.81 -3.84
C ILE A 133 -3.92 -9.92 -4.56
N PHE A 134 -2.85 -10.44 -3.96
CA PHE A 134 -2.07 -11.52 -4.57
C PHE A 134 -2.88 -12.82 -4.68
N TRP A 135 -3.76 -13.09 -3.72
CA TRP A 135 -4.70 -14.21 -3.80
C TRP A 135 -5.66 -14.09 -4.99
N GLN A 136 -6.21 -12.91 -5.24
CA GLN A 136 -7.07 -12.65 -6.40
C GLN A 136 -6.33 -12.93 -7.72
N SER A 137 -5.07 -12.47 -7.85
CA SER A 137 -4.20 -12.80 -9.00
C SER A 137 -4.02 -14.30 -9.19
N ILE A 138 -3.61 -15.01 -8.13
CA ILE A 138 -3.24 -16.42 -8.19
C ILE A 138 -4.47 -17.29 -8.48
N SER A 139 -5.63 -16.94 -7.92
CA SER A 139 -6.89 -17.66 -8.13
C SER A 139 -7.35 -17.67 -9.59
N LEU A 140 -6.93 -16.69 -10.40
CA LEU A 140 -7.25 -16.66 -11.84
C LEU A 140 -6.53 -17.74 -12.65
N ALA A 141 -5.38 -18.20 -12.16
CA ALA A 141 -4.59 -19.23 -12.85
C ALA A 141 -5.03 -20.66 -12.50
N ASP A 142 -5.96 -20.83 -11.55
CA ASP A 142 -6.40 -22.12 -10.98
C ASP A 142 -5.22 -23.08 -10.72
N PRO A 143 -4.25 -22.66 -9.90
CA PRO A 143 -3.03 -23.44 -9.71
C PRO A 143 -3.34 -24.70 -8.89
N HIS A 144 -2.84 -25.84 -9.35
CA HIS A 144 -2.90 -27.10 -8.60
C HIS A 144 -1.84 -27.12 -7.49
N LEU A 145 -2.04 -26.31 -6.44
CA LEU A 145 -1.19 -26.23 -5.25
C LEU A 145 -1.93 -26.75 -4.01
N GLU A 146 -1.19 -27.27 -3.04
CA GLU A 146 -1.74 -27.57 -1.72
C GLU A 146 -2.05 -26.28 -0.93
N GLU A 147 -2.99 -26.34 0.02
CA GLU A 147 -3.39 -25.19 0.83
C GLU A 147 -2.20 -24.52 1.56
N VAL A 148 -1.27 -25.34 2.07
CA VAL A 148 -0.06 -24.86 2.73
C VAL A 148 0.89 -24.12 1.77
N GLU A 149 0.98 -24.57 0.51
CA GLU A 149 1.84 -23.94 -0.50
C GLU A 149 1.29 -22.58 -0.91
N VAL A 150 -0.04 -22.47 -1.05
CA VAL A 150 -0.74 -21.21 -1.30
C VAL A 150 -0.47 -20.21 -0.17
N ASP A 151 -0.64 -20.63 1.08
CA ASP A 151 -0.44 -19.74 2.23
C ASP A 151 1.00 -19.22 2.32
N LEU A 152 1.99 -20.11 2.20
CA LEU A 152 3.40 -19.76 2.22
C LEU A 152 3.79 -18.83 1.06
N LEU A 153 3.27 -19.09 -0.14
CA LEU A 153 3.50 -18.27 -1.33
C LEU A 153 2.95 -16.86 -1.14
N LEU A 154 1.70 -16.74 -0.68
CA LEU A 154 1.05 -15.44 -0.45
C LEU A 154 1.76 -14.64 0.64
N ASN A 155 2.15 -15.29 1.75
CA ASN A 155 2.90 -14.64 2.82
C ASN A 155 4.28 -14.16 2.33
N HIS A 156 5.01 -15.01 1.62
CA HIS A 156 6.32 -14.63 1.06
C HIS A 156 6.20 -13.45 0.08
N GLN A 157 5.21 -13.48 -0.81
CA GLN A 157 4.99 -12.42 -1.80
C GLN A 157 4.62 -11.09 -1.13
N ALA A 158 3.71 -11.12 -0.15
CA ALA A 158 3.35 -9.93 0.63
C ALA A 158 4.55 -9.36 1.40
N ALA A 159 5.32 -10.20 2.08
CA ALA A 159 6.49 -9.78 2.83
C ALA A 159 7.60 -9.20 1.92
N SER A 160 7.86 -9.84 0.78
CA SER A 160 8.85 -9.36 -0.22
C SER A 160 8.45 -8.00 -0.79
N PHE A 161 7.17 -7.82 -1.14
CA PHE A 161 6.66 -6.54 -1.62
C PHE A 161 6.75 -5.46 -0.53
N MET A 162 6.31 -5.77 0.70
CA MET A 162 6.40 -4.86 1.85
C MET A 162 7.84 -4.44 2.15
N GLY A 163 8.81 -5.36 2.08
CA GLY A 163 10.23 -5.04 2.23
C GLY A 163 10.72 -4.05 1.17
N THR A 164 10.30 -4.23 -0.08
CA THR A 164 10.65 -3.31 -1.18
C THR A 164 9.99 -1.94 -0.99
N LEU A 165 8.70 -1.91 -0.66
CA LEU A 165 7.93 -0.69 -0.43
C LEU A 165 8.50 0.12 0.75
N THR A 166 8.72 -0.51 1.90
CA THR A 166 9.26 0.17 3.09
C THR A 166 10.68 0.70 2.85
N TYR A 167 11.51 -0.03 2.09
CA TYR A 167 12.80 0.50 1.65
C TYR A 167 12.64 1.73 0.76
N TRP A 168 11.68 1.74 -0.16
CA TRP A 168 11.39 2.90 -1.01
C TRP A 168 10.90 4.12 -0.22
N LEU A 169 10.06 3.91 0.80
CA LEU A 169 9.61 4.99 1.68
C LEU A 169 10.78 5.70 2.38
N ALA A 170 11.82 4.96 2.77
CA ALA A 170 13.05 5.52 3.33
C ALA A 170 14.00 6.14 2.29
N HIS A 171 13.80 5.84 1.00
CA HIS A 171 14.65 6.26 -0.12
C HIS A 171 13.84 6.81 -1.29
N SER A 172 13.08 7.89 -1.04
CA SER A 172 12.18 8.51 -2.03
C SER A 172 12.88 9.11 -3.26
N CYS A 173 14.21 9.05 -3.35
CA CYS A 173 14.97 9.41 -4.55
C CYS A 173 14.77 8.43 -5.71
N TYR A 174 14.35 7.19 -5.43
CA TYR A 174 14.05 6.21 -6.48
C TYR A 174 12.65 6.42 -7.07
N LYS A 175 12.51 6.08 -8.35
CA LYS A 175 11.22 6.14 -9.06
C LYS A 175 10.44 4.83 -8.92
N ALA A 176 9.11 4.90 -9.04
CA ALA A 176 8.24 3.72 -9.05
C ALA A 176 8.71 2.64 -10.06
N GLN A 177 9.13 3.06 -11.25
CA GLN A 177 9.65 2.15 -12.28
C GLN A 177 10.86 1.34 -11.78
N GLN A 178 11.81 1.97 -11.08
CA GLN A 178 13.02 1.29 -10.59
C GLN A 178 12.66 0.22 -9.56
N MET A 179 11.72 0.53 -8.66
CA MET A 179 11.23 -0.40 -7.65
C MET A 179 10.47 -1.56 -8.27
N SER A 180 9.59 -1.28 -9.22
CA SER A 180 8.84 -2.28 -9.98
C SER A 180 9.78 -3.22 -10.75
N ASP A 181 10.73 -2.67 -11.49
CA ASP A 181 11.68 -3.45 -12.29
C ASP A 181 12.54 -4.36 -11.41
N PHE A 182 13.03 -3.84 -10.29
CA PHE A 182 13.80 -4.63 -9.33
C PHE A 182 12.95 -5.75 -8.73
N HIS A 183 11.78 -5.43 -8.19
CA HIS A 183 10.91 -6.40 -7.54
C HIS A 183 10.46 -7.50 -8.50
N ALA A 184 10.07 -7.13 -9.74
CA ALA A 184 9.65 -8.11 -10.74
C ALA A 184 10.79 -9.05 -11.14
N ARG A 185 12.02 -8.54 -11.30
CA ARG A 185 13.20 -9.39 -11.58
C ARG A 185 13.48 -10.37 -10.44
N VAL A 186 13.50 -9.91 -9.19
CA VAL A 186 13.75 -10.78 -8.03
C VAL A 186 12.66 -11.84 -7.88
N THR A 187 11.40 -11.47 -8.08
CA THR A 187 10.26 -12.40 -7.98
C THR A 187 10.28 -13.43 -9.11
N ALA A 188 10.65 -13.04 -10.33
CA ALA A 188 10.58 -13.93 -11.49
C ALA A 188 11.81 -14.84 -11.68
N VAL A 189 13.02 -14.35 -11.36
CA VAL A 189 14.29 -15.09 -11.55
C VAL A 189 14.81 -15.65 -10.22
N GLY A 190 14.20 -15.26 -9.09
CA GLY A 190 14.69 -15.54 -7.75
C GLY A 190 15.94 -14.71 -7.39
N LEU A 191 16.31 -14.74 -6.11
CA LEU A 191 17.51 -14.05 -5.59
C LEU A 191 18.80 -14.52 -6.28
N ALA A 192 18.93 -15.83 -6.54
CA ALA A 192 20.11 -16.42 -7.15
C ALA A 192 20.30 -16.06 -8.63
N GLY A 193 19.21 -15.86 -9.37
CA GLY A 193 19.26 -15.38 -10.75
C GLY A 193 19.64 -13.90 -10.82
N PHE A 194 19.00 -13.07 -9.99
CA PHE A 194 19.28 -11.64 -9.92
C PHE A 194 20.76 -11.34 -9.57
N VAL A 195 21.31 -12.01 -8.55
CA VAL A 195 22.73 -11.83 -8.17
C VAL A 195 23.65 -12.26 -9.31
N ARG A 196 23.35 -13.37 -10.01
CA ARG A 196 24.19 -13.89 -11.09
C ARG A 196 24.22 -12.97 -12.31
N GLU A 197 23.09 -12.34 -12.66
CA GLU A 197 23.00 -11.33 -13.72
C GLU A 197 23.83 -10.06 -13.44
N HIS A 198 24.13 -9.77 -12.17
CA HIS A 198 24.86 -8.58 -11.74
C HIS A 198 26.30 -8.88 -11.26
N MET A 199 26.73 -10.14 -11.35
CA MET A 199 28.12 -10.56 -11.09
C MET A 199 28.95 -10.66 -12.39
N GLU A 200 28.35 -10.52 -13.57
CA GLU A 200 29.09 -10.38 -14.83
C GLU A 200 29.49 -8.94 -15.06
N GLY A 201 30.57 -8.57 -14.38
CA GLY A 201 31.40 -7.41 -14.67
C GLY A 201 32.85 -7.78 -14.43
N ASP A 202 33.41 -8.58 -15.35
CA ASP A 202 34.84 -8.66 -15.74
C ASP A 202 34.95 -9.35 -17.11
#